data_AF-S5T807-F1
#
_entry.id   AF-S5T807-F1
#
_cell.length_a   1.000
_cell.length_b   1.000
_cell.length_c   1.000
_cell.angle_alpha   90.00
_cell.angle_beta   90.00
_cell.angle_gamma   90.00
#
_symmetry.space_group_name_H-M   'P 1'
#
loop_
_entity.id
_entity.type
_entity.pdbx_description
1 polymer ?
#
loop_
_entity_poly.entity_id
_entity_poly.type
_entity_poly.pdbx_seq_one_letter_code
_entity_poly.pdbx_strand_id
1 'polypeptide(L)'
;MTKFSLFKQHNIWLPSWWVVLLLFLVSSFVVFFCLKNLAFYLATTTPKHGHYLVIEGWINNASLDQGLNIFRNSSNEYQYIIVTGGPDIRDGSNPPKTYAELSAKYLLSKGVSKQKIIVISSPASAQARTYLSAVMVRDWFIDENINNPNIDVFTESVHARRTRFLYNLAFHASNDIGVHASTPSSYSLSTWWKSSEGVKSVITELLGLIWATYIFDSAEYHSPEEKWGMI
;
A
#
# COMPACT_ATOMS: atom_id res chain seq x y z
N MET A 1 47.89 -41.77 -16.44
CA MET A 1 46.88 -41.52 -15.41
C MET A 1 46.96 -40.06 -14.98
N THR A 2 46.03 -39.22 -15.44
CA THR A 2 45.91 -37.80 -15.06
C THR A 2 45.41 -37.71 -13.62
N LYS A 3 46.23 -37.16 -12.71
CA LYS A 3 45.79 -36.84 -11.34
C LYS A 3 44.85 -35.63 -11.42
N PHE A 4 43.54 -35.87 -11.37
CA PHE A 4 42.58 -34.81 -11.05
C PHE A 4 42.80 -34.38 -9.59
N SER A 5 43.41 -33.21 -9.40
CA SER A 5 43.48 -32.55 -8.09
C SER A 5 42.12 -31.89 -7.84
N LEU A 6 41.36 -32.41 -6.87
CA LEU A 6 40.06 -31.86 -6.46
C LEU A 6 40.19 -30.52 -5.69
N PHE A 7 41.40 -30.20 -5.20
CA PHE A 7 41.66 -28.98 -4.43
C PHE A 7 43.03 -28.40 -4.79
N LYS A 8 43.07 -27.08 -5.00
CA LYS A 8 44.26 -26.29 -5.25
C LYS A 8 44.43 -25.27 -4.12
N GLN A 9 45.63 -25.17 -3.55
CA GLN A 9 45.90 -24.21 -2.49
C GLN A 9 45.92 -22.77 -3.04
N HIS A 10 45.16 -21.88 -2.41
CA HIS A 10 45.16 -20.45 -2.69
C HIS A 10 45.56 -19.68 -1.43
N ASN A 11 46.46 -18.71 -1.57
CA ASN A 11 46.79 -17.77 -0.49
C ASN A 11 45.84 -16.57 -0.60
N ILE A 12 44.96 -16.39 0.40
CA ILE A 12 44.01 -15.28 0.45
C ILE A 12 44.43 -14.34 1.57
N TRP A 13 44.49 -13.04 1.29
CA TRP A 13 44.68 -12.02 2.32
C TRP A 13 43.41 -11.91 3.15
N LEU A 14 43.51 -12.22 4.45
CA LEU A 14 42.40 -12.05 5.37
C LEU A 14 42.48 -10.66 6.04
N PRO A 15 41.33 -10.01 6.26
CA PRO A 15 41.29 -8.76 7.02
C PRO A 15 41.87 -8.96 8.41
N SER A 16 42.65 -8.00 8.88
CA SER A 16 43.08 -7.97 10.28
C SER A 16 41.87 -7.93 11.23
N TRP A 17 42.03 -8.41 12.47
CA TRP A 17 40.92 -8.48 13.43
C TRP A 17 40.20 -7.14 13.65
N TRP A 18 40.92 -6.01 13.59
CA TRP A 18 40.34 -4.68 13.73
C TRP A 18 39.50 -4.26 12.50
N VAL A 19 39.85 -4.73 11.30
CA VAL A 19 39.04 -4.54 10.09
C VAL A 19 37.75 -5.34 10.19
N VAL A 20 37.83 -6.59 10.68
CA VAL A 20 36.64 -7.42 10.92
C VAL A 20 35.71 -6.77 11.94
N LEU A 21 36.26 -6.25 13.04
CA LEU A 21 35.49 -5.52 14.05
C LEU A 21 34.85 -4.26 13.47
N LEU A 22 35.59 -3.47 12.69
CA LEU A 22 35.06 -2.28 12.03
C LEU A 22 33.91 -2.63 11.08
N LEU A 23 34.08 -3.64 10.23
CA LEU A 23 33.04 -4.11 9.31
C LEU A 23 31.79 -4.58 10.07
N PHE A 24 31.97 -5.30 11.18
CA PHE A 24 30.85 -5.72 12.02
C PHE A 24 30.11 -4.52 12.63
N LEU A 25 30.83 -3.52 13.16
CA LEU A 25 30.23 -2.31 13.74
C LEU A 25 29.49 -1.49 12.68
N VAL A 26 30.10 -1.27 11.50
CA VAL A 26 29.48 -0.56 10.38
C VAL A 26 28.23 -1.31 9.89
N SER A 27 28.33 -2.62 9.70
CA SER A 27 27.19 -3.45 9.28
C SER A 27 26.06 -3.39 10.31
N SER A 28 26.38 -3.48 11.60
CA SER A 28 25.38 -3.42 12.68
C SER A 28 24.70 -2.06 12.73
N PHE A 29 25.46 -0.98 12.54
CA PHE A 29 24.93 0.38 12.48
C PHE A 29 24.00 0.57 11.27
N VAL A 30 24.41 0.11 10.09
CA VAL A 30 23.59 0.18 8.87
C VAL A 30 22.30 -0.62 9.04
N VAL A 31 22.38 -1.86 9.53
CA VAL A 31 21.19 -2.69 9.79
C VAL A 31 20.26 -2.00 10.78
N PHE A 32 20.80 -1.48 11.89
CA PHE A 32 20.00 -0.76 12.87
C PHE A 32 19.33 0.49 12.27
N PHE A 33 20.06 1.27 11.48
CA PHE A 33 19.53 2.45 10.80
C PHE A 33 18.44 2.09 9.77
N CYS A 34 18.65 1.06 8.96
CA CYS A 34 17.67 0.56 8.01
C CYS A 34 16.40 0.07 8.74
N LEU A 35 16.55 -0.73 9.80
CA LEU A 35 15.42 -1.20 10.60
C LEU A 35 14.62 -0.04 11.20
N LYS A 36 15.30 0.99 11.72
CA LYS A 36 14.66 2.20 12.27
C LYS A 36 13.83 2.95 11.24
N ASN A 37 14.30 3.04 10.01
CA ASN A 37 13.68 3.86 8.96
C ASN A 37 12.74 3.08 8.04
N LEU A 38 12.78 1.74 8.02
CA LEU A 38 12.00 0.91 7.10
C LEU A 38 10.50 1.14 7.23
N ALA A 39 9.96 1.19 8.45
CA ALA A 39 8.53 1.41 8.65
C ALA A 39 8.10 2.81 8.19
N PHE A 40 8.90 3.85 8.44
CA PHE A 40 8.62 5.20 7.94
C PHE A 40 8.75 5.29 6.42
N TYR A 41 9.71 4.58 5.83
CA TYR A 41 9.83 4.48 4.38
C TYR A 41 8.55 3.90 3.78
N LEU A 42 8.05 2.78 4.32
CA LEU A 42 6.83 2.13 3.85
C LEU A 42 5.57 2.95 4.12
N ALA A 43 5.46 3.57 5.30
CA ALA A 43 4.36 4.44 5.70
C ALA A 43 4.51 5.87 5.15
N THR A 44 4.66 5.97 3.83
CA THR A 44 4.86 7.25 3.15
C THR A 44 3.57 8.08 3.12
N THR A 45 3.70 9.39 3.39
CA THR A 45 2.62 10.36 3.23
C THR A 45 3.13 11.50 2.35
N THR A 46 2.62 11.57 1.13
CA THR A 46 3.00 12.56 0.12
C THR A 46 1.75 13.02 -0.64
N PRO A 47 0.88 13.81 0.00
CA PRO A 47 -0.40 14.18 -0.57
C PRO A 47 -0.30 15.25 -1.66
N LYS A 48 -1.32 15.34 -2.49
CA LYS A 48 -1.50 16.35 -3.55
C LYS A 48 -2.62 17.33 -3.26
N HIS A 49 -3.35 17.12 -2.17
CA HIS A 49 -4.46 17.95 -1.72
C HIS A 49 -5.51 18.12 -2.81
N GLY A 50 -5.88 17.01 -3.46
CA GLY A 50 -6.86 16.99 -4.53
C GLY A 50 -8.30 17.16 -4.07
N HIS A 51 -9.24 17.03 -5.00
CA HIS A 51 -10.67 17.12 -4.71
C HIS A 51 -11.27 15.78 -4.26
N TYR A 52 -10.60 14.67 -4.56
CA TYR A 52 -11.05 13.32 -4.24
C TYR A 52 -10.10 12.66 -3.24
N LEU A 53 -10.64 12.25 -2.10
CA LEU A 53 -9.95 11.38 -1.16
C LEU A 53 -10.44 9.95 -1.36
N VAL A 54 -9.61 9.10 -1.95
CA VAL A 54 -9.89 7.67 -2.06
C VAL A 54 -9.52 7.00 -0.75
N ILE A 55 -10.43 6.28 -0.12
CA ILE A 55 -10.20 5.52 1.12
C ILE A 55 -10.28 4.03 0.80
N GLU A 56 -9.20 3.30 1.06
CA GLU A 56 -9.24 1.84 0.96
C GLU A 56 -10.16 1.26 2.05
N GLY A 57 -11.21 0.57 1.64
CA GLY A 57 -12.30 0.15 2.52
C GLY A 57 -11.98 -1.06 3.41
N TRP A 58 -10.83 -1.71 3.24
CA TRP A 58 -10.43 -2.88 4.03
C TRP A 58 -9.79 -2.49 5.38
N ILE A 59 -9.45 -1.21 5.54
CA ILE A 59 -8.80 -0.69 6.74
C ILE A 59 -9.76 -0.65 7.93
N ASN A 60 -9.21 -0.68 9.14
CA ASN A 60 -10.00 -0.68 10.37
C ASN A 60 -10.70 0.67 10.64
N ASN A 61 -11.73 0.64 11.48
CA ASN A 61 -12.54 1.82 11.86
C ASN A 61 -11.71 2.99 12.43
N ALA A 62 -10.64 2.71 13.18
CA ALA A 62 -9.76 3.76 13.70
C ALA A 62 -8.97 4.45 12.58
N SER A 63 -8.60 3.71 11.53
CA SER A 63 -7.99 4.29 10.32
C SER A 63 -9.03 5.04 9.49
N LEU A 64 -10.26 4.53 9.35
CA LEU A 64 -11.36 5.26 8.71
C LEU A 64 -11.62 6.61 9.40
N ASP A 65 -11.59 6.65 10.74
CA ASP A 65 -11.71 7.90 11.50
C ASP A 65 -10.55 8.87 11.19
N GLN A 66 -9.32 8.38 11.01
CA GLN A 66 -8.18 9.22 10.57
C GLN A 66 -8.37 9.76 9.15
N GLY A 67 -8.80 8.93 8.20
CA GLY A 67 -9.12 9.37 6.83
C GLY A 67 -10.25 10.39 6.81
N LEU A 68 -11.27 10.22 7.66
CA LEU A 68 -12.35 11.17 7.84
C LEU A 68 -11.86 12.51 8.42
N ASN A 69 -10.91 12.48 9.35
CA ASN A 69 -10.31 13.70 9.88
C ASN A 69 -9.50 14.45 8.81
N ILE A 70 -8.81 13.73 7.93
CA ILE A 70 -8.13 14.33 6.76
C ILE A 70 -9.16 14.98 5.83
N PHE A 71 -10.24 14.28 5.51
CA PHE A 71 -11.33 14.81 4.68
C PHE A 71 -11.96 16.08 5.26
N ARG A 72 -12.16 16.12 6.59
CA ARG A 72 -12.80 17.24 7.29
C ARG A 72 -11.88 18.42 7.57
N ASN A 73 -10.56 18.24 7.48
CA ASN A 73 -9.63 19.31 7.77
C ASN A 73 -9.82 20.45 6.76
N SER A 74 -10.17 21.64 7.26
CA SER A 74 -10.47 22.83 6.46
C SER A 74 -9.30 23.35 5.63
N SER A 75 -8.08 22.86 5.89
CA SER A 75 -6.88 23.19 5.11
C SER A 75 -6.77 22.36 3.82
N ASN A 76 -7.62 21.34 3.66
CA ASN A 76 -7.65 20.48 2.47
C ASN A 76 -8.82 20.86 1.55
N GLU A 77 -8.69 20.57 0.26
CA GLU A 77 -9.69 20.90 -0.77
C GLU A 77 -10.59 19.72 -1.15
N TYR A 78 -10.65 18.68 -0.32
CA TYR A 78 -11.45 17.49 -0.60
C TYR A 78 -12.95 17.80 -0.60
N GLN A 79 -13.59 17.42 -1.71
CA GLN A 79 -15.03 17.57 -1.90
C GLN A 79 -15.76 16.23 -1.78
N TYR A 80 -15.11 15.16 -2.23
CA TYR A 80 -15.66 13.81 -2.28
C TYR A 80 -14.74 12.79 -1.60
N ILE A 81 -15.36 11.83 -0.92
CA ILE A 81 -14.73 10.58 -0.50
C ILE A 81 -15.13 9.51 -1.51
N ILE A 82 -14.13 8.84 -2.08
CA ILE A 82 -14.33 7.59 -2.82
C ILE A 82 -13.97 6.46 -1.87
N VAL A 83 -14.88 5.54 -1.59
CA VAL A 83 -14.56 4.34 -0.81
C VAL A 83 -14.48 3.15 -1.75
N THR A 84 -13.37 2.41 -1.70
CA THR A 84 -13.13 1.29 -2.63
C THR A 84 -12.78 -0.02 -1.94
N GLY A 85 -13.07 -1.14 -2.60
CA GLY A 85 -12.63 -2.46 -2.15
C GLY A 85 -13.59 -3.58 -2.57
N GLY A 86 -13.08 -4.81 -2.59
CA GLY A 86 -13.82 -5.98 -3.04
C GLY A 86 -14.69 -6.64 -1.96
N PRO A 87 -15.28 -7.82 -2.25
CA PRO A 87 -16.11 -8.57 -1.31
C PRO A 87 -15.38 -8.91 0.00
N ASP A 88 -16.02 -8.65 1.15
CA ASP A 88 -15.56 -9.12 2.45
C ASP A 88 -16.23 -10.44 2.80
N ILE A 89 -15.55 -11.55 2.51
CA ILE A 89 -16.05 -12.91 2.80
C ILE A 89 -16.31 -13.15 4.30
N ARG A 90 -15.81 -12.28 5.18
CA ARG A 90 -16.02 -12.37 6.63
C ARG A 90 -17.33 -11.73 7.09
N ASP A 91 -18.02 -10.97 6.23
CA ASP A 91 -19.30 -10.32 6.56
C ASP A 91 -20.43 -11.34 6.81
N GLY A 92 -20.31 -12.55 6.26
CA GLY A 92 -21.26 -13.64 6.48
C GLY A 92 -22.60 -13.51 5.74
N SER A 93 -22.79 -12.44 4.95
CA SER A 93 -23.95 -12.28 4.06
C SER A 93 -23.80 -13.07 2.75
N ASN A 94 -24.91 -13.32 2.07
CA ASN A 94 -24.95 -14.00 0.77
C ASN A 94 -25.84 -13.21 -0.22
N PRO A 95 -25.27 -12.50 -1.21
CA PRO A 95 -23.83 -12.36 -1.48
C PRO A 95 -23.11 -11.51 -0.42
N PRO A 96 -21.78 -11.68 -0.22
CA PRO A 96 -21.00 -10.88 0.72
C PRO A 96 -21.02 -9.40 0.36
N LYS A 97 -21.17 -8.53 1.37
CA LYS A 97 -20.93 -7.09 1.20
C LYS A 97 -19.47 -6.82 0.91
N THR A 98 -19.22 -5.73 0.21
CA THR A 98 -17.87 -5.27 -0.11
C THR A 98 -17.29 -4.39 0.98
N TYR A 99 -15.96 -4.36 1.07
CA TYR A 99 -15.22 -3.41 1.88
C TYR A 99 -15.62 -1.95 1.58
N ALA A 100 -15.91 -1.65 0.31
CA ALA A 100 -16.40 -0.34 -0.11
C ALA A 100 -17.73 0.02 0.58
N GLU A 101 -18.72 -0.87 0.51
CA GLU A 101 -20.05 -0.66 1.08
C GLU A 101 -20.03 -0.59 2.61
N LEU A 102 -19.25 -1.47 3.25
CA LEU A 102 -19.13 -1.51 4.71
C LEU A 102 -18.48 -0.23 5.25
N SER A 103 -17.40 0.21 4.63
CA SER A 103 -16.70 1.43 5.01
C SER A 103 -17.52 2.68 4.69
N ALA A 104 -18.24 2.70 3.56
CA ALA A 104 -19.18 3.78 3.25
C ALA A 104 -20.30 3.87 4.29
N LYS A 105 -20.88 2.73 4.70
CA LYS A 105 -21.88 2.67 5.77
C LYS A 105 -21.32 3.22 7.09
N TYR A 106 -20.08 2.89 7.43
CA TYR A 106 -19.41 3.42 8.60
C TYR A 106 -19.25 4.95 8.52
N LEU A 107 -18.75 5.49 7.41
CA LEU A 107 -18.57 6.94 7.22
C LEU A 107 -19.90 7.72 7.25
N LEU A 108 -20.96 7.15 6.67
CA LEU A 108 -22.32 7.69 6.79
C LEU A 108 -22.76 7.77 8.26
N SER A 109 -22.52 6.71 9.04
CA SER A 109 -22.83 6.69 10.47
C SER A 109 -22.03 7.72 11.29
N LYS A 110 -20.88 8.16 10.77
CA LYS A 110 -20.06 9.23 11.35
C LYS A 110 -20.49 10.63 10.89
N GLY A 111 -21.57 10.76 10.13
CA GLY A 111 -22.16 12.04 9.72
C GLY A 111 -21.56 12.63 8.44
N VAL A 112 -20.92 11.83 7.60
CA VAL A 112 -20.60 12.27 6.23
C VAL A 112 -21.88 12.31 5.40
N SER A 113 -22.10 13.40 4.67
CA SER A 113 -23.23 13.52 3.75
C SER A 113 -23.14 12.47 2.63
N LYS A 114 -24.25 11.79 2.34
CA LYS A 114 -24.33 10.77 1.27
C LYS A 114 -23.90 11.32 -0.09
N GLN A 115 -24.17 12.59 -0.37
CA GLN A 115 -23.82 13.26 -1.62
C GLN A 115 -22.31 13.45 -1.79
N LYS A 116 -21.54 13.34 -0.71
CA LYS A 116 -20.07 13.43 -0.72
C LYS A 116 -19.38 12.07 -0.75
N ILE A 117 -20.12 10.96 -0.71
CA ILE A 117 -19.55 9.60 -0.74
C ILE A 117 -19.88 8.94 -2.07
N ILE A 118 -18.84 8.52 -2.76
CA ILE A 118 -18.90 7.66 -3.95
C ILE A 118 -18.42 6.28 -3.52
N VAL A 119 -19.19 5.24 -3.80
CA VAL A 119 -18.87 3.85 -3.43
C VAL A 119 -18.48 3.09 -4.68
N ILE A 120 -17.23 2.62 -4.74
CA ILE A 120 -16.68 1.91 -5.89
C ILE A 120 -16.24 0.51 -5.44
N SER A 121 -17.13 -0.46 -5.61
CA SER A 121 -16.81 -1.85 -5.29
C SER A 121 -15.94 -2.46 -6.39
N SER A 122 -14.93 -3.24 -5.99
CA SER A 122 -14.16 -4.05 -6.95
C SER A 122 -14.68 -5.49 -7.01
N PRO A 123 -14.53 -6.20 -8.13
CA PRO A 123 -14.82 -7.63 -8.16
C PRO A 123 -13.88 -8.42 -7.23
N ALA A 124 -14.25 -9.66 -6.94
CA ALA A 124 -13.36 -10.58 -6.23
C ALA A 124 -12.11 -10.84 -7.07
N SER A 125 -10.94 -10.80 -6.43
CA SER A 125 -9.68 -11.13 -7.08
C SER A 125 -8.78 -11.92 -6.14
N ALA A 126 -8.14 -12.95 -6.68
CA ALA A 126 -7.14 -13.76 -5.98
C ALA A 126 -5.80 -13.03 -5.84
N GLN A 127 -5.53 -12.03 -6.70
CA GLN A 127 -4.27 -11.30 -6.74
C GLN A 127 -4.49 -9.79 -6.90
N ALA A 128 -3.50 -8.97 -6.49
CA ALA A 128 -3.45 -7.53 -6.74
C ALA A 128 -4.74 -6.73 -6.44
N ARG A 129 -5.45 -7.05 -5.35
CA ARG A 129 -6.73 -6.42 -4.98
C ARG A 129 -6.68 -4.88 -4.90
N THR A 130 -5.55 -4.32 -4.47
CA THR A 130 -5.32 -2.86 -4.44
C THR A 130 -5.20 -2.28 -5.85
N TYR A 131 -4.50 -2.96 -6.77
CA TYR A 131 -4.43 -2.56 -8.19
C TYR A 131 -5.81 -2.58 -8.83
N LEU A 132 -6.55 -3.67 -8.66
CA LEU A 132 -7.91 -3.79 -9.19
C LEU A 132 -8.84 -2.70 -8.63
N SER A 133 -8.75 -2.39 -7.34
CA SER A 133 -9.47 -1.26 -6.76
C SER A 133 -9.10 0.06 -7.44
N ALA A 134 -7.82 0.30 -7.71
CA ALA A 134 -7.37 1.48 -8.42
C ALA A 134 -7.88 1.54 -9.87
N VAL A 135 -7.91 0.41 -10.58
CA VAL A 135 -8.50 0.28 -11.93
C VAL A 135 -9.98 0.65 -11.91
N MET A 136 -10.74 0.15 -10.94
CA MET A 136 -12.17 0.48 -10.83
C MET A 136 -12.41 1.97 -10.52
N VAL A 137 -11.55 2.58 -9.70
CA VAL A 137 -11.62 4.03 -9.42
C VAL A 137 -11.28 4.84 -10.67
N ARG A 138 -10.26 4.43 -11.43
CA ARG A 138 -9.87 5.05 -12.70
C ARG A 138 -11.02 4.99 -13.72
N ASP A 139 -11.60 3.82 -13.91
CA ASP A 139 -12.69 3.60 -14.86
C ASP A 139 -13.90 4.45 -14.50
N TRP A 140 -14.22 4.58 -13.21
CA TRP A 140 -15.27 5.50 -12.76
C TRP A 140 -14.99 6.96 -13.17
N PHE A 141 -13.75 7.45 -13.03
CA PHE A 141 -13.41 8.80 -13.51
C PHE A 141 -13.57 8.95 -15.03
N ILE A 142 -13.24 7.91 -15.79
CA ILE A 142 -13.42 7.90 -17.26
C ILE A 142 -14.90 7.95 -17.62
N ASP A 143 -15.73 7.13 -16.96
CA ASP A 143 -17.17 7.07 -17.18
C ASP A 143 -17.86 8.41 -16.84
N GLU A 144 -17.38 9.09 -15.80
CA GLU A 144 -17.84 10.44 -15.41
C GLU A 144 -17.23 11.57 -16.27
N ASN A 145 -16.42 11.24 -17.29
CA ASN A 145 -15.72 12.20 -18.16
C ASN A 145 -14.79 13.18 -17.40
N ILE A 146 -14.23 12.73 -16.29
CA ILE A 146 -13.29 13.50 -15.46
C ILE A 146 -11.87 13.18 -15.90
N ASN A 147 -11.30 14.07 -16.70
CA ASN A 147 -9.91 13.96 -17.14
C ASN A 147 -8.92 14.46 -16.07
N ASN A 148 -7.79 13.77 -15.91
CA ASN A 148 -6.71 14.11 -14.98
C ASN A 148 -7.18 14.40 -13.54
N PRO A 149 -7.92 13.49 -12.89
CA PRO A 149 -8.37 13.70 -11.52
C PRO A 149 -7.19 13.85 -10.56
N ASN A 150 -7.19 14.92 -9.76
CA ASN A 150 -6.28 15.07 -8.64
C ASN A 150 -6.82 14.27 -7.45
N ILE A 151 -6.15 13.18 -7.12
CA ILE A 151 -6.59 12.24 -6.08
C ILE A 151 -5.48 11.99 -5.06
N ASP A 152 -5.90 11.84 -3.82
CA ASP A 152 -5.10 11.29 -2.74
C ASP A 152 -5.71 9.97 -2.27
N VAL A 153 -4.87 8.98 -1.99
CA VAL A 153 -5.31 7.69 -1.45
C VAL A 153 -4.97 7.61 0.04
N PHE A 154 -5.95 7.36 0.89
CA PHE A 154 -5.78 7.06 2.30
C PHE A 154 -5.80 5.56 2.55
N THR A 155 -4.78 5.05 3.21
CA THR A 155 -4.64 3.62 3.50
C THR A 155 -3.90 3.34 4.81
N GLU A 156 -3.78 2.06 5.18
CA GLU A 156 -3.19 1.62 6.42
C GLU A 156 -1.67 1.75 6.42
N SER A 157 -1.16 2.72 7.18
CA SER A 157 0.24 2.79 7.62
C SER A 157 1.27 2.34 6.56
N VAL A 158 2.02 1.28 6.84
CA VAL A 158 3.11 0.73 6.01
C VAL A 158 2.65 0.19 4.65
N HIS A 159 1.35 0.04 4.40
CA HIS A 159 0.80 -0.32 3.09
C HIS A 159 0.90 0.84 2.08
N ALA A 160 0.99 2.09 2.56
CA ALA A 160 0.89 3.30 1.75
C ALA A 160 1.83 3.35 0.54
N ARG A 161 3.10 2.93 0.69
CA ARG A 161 4.03 2.95 -0.45
C ARG A 161 3.61 2.00 -1.57
N ARG A 162 3.13 0.81 -1.22
CA ARG A 162 2.63 -0.18 -2.19
C ARG A 162 1.34 0.30 -2.84
N THR A 163 0.41 0.86 -2.07
CA THR A 163 -0.80 1.49 -2.61
C THR A 163 -0.47 2.57 -3.62
N ARG A 164 0.42 3.50 -3.26
CA ARG A 164 0.82 4.58 -4.19
C ARG A 164 1.42 4.03 -5.47
N PHE A 165 2.29 3.02 -5.39
CA PHE A 165 2.84 2.37 -6.57
C PHE A 165 1.74 1.77 -7.47
N LEU A 166 0.84 0.98 -6.90
CA LEU A 166 -0.22 0.30 -7.66
C LEU A 166 -1.26 1.25 -8.25
N TYR A 167 -1.59 2.34 -7.55
CA TYR A 167 -2.45 3.38 -8.10
C TYR A 167 -1.76 4.12 -9.25
N ASN A 168 -0.48 4.49 -9.12
CA ASN A 168 0.25 5.09 -10.24
C ASN A 168 0.31 4.12 -11.44
N LEU A 169 0.48 2.82 -11.21
CA LEU A 169 0.46 1.82 -12.26
C LEU A 169 -0.92 1.75 -12.95
N ALA A 170 -2.01 1.66 -12.19
CA ALA A 170 -3.37 1.57 -12.74
C ALA A 170 -3.76 2.83 -13.54
N PHE A 171 -3.35 4.01 -13.07
CA PHE A 171 -3.54 5.29 -13.76
C PHE A 171 -2.46 5.58 -14.81
N HIS A 172 -1.61 4.60 -15.16
CA HIS A 172 -0.56 4.72 -16.19
C HIS A 172 0.39 5.91 -16.00
N ALA A 173 0.67 6.26 -14.75
CA ALA A 173 1.45 7.43 -14.36
C ALA A 173 0.99 8.75 -15.00
N SER A 174 -0.23 8.81 -15.57
CA SER A 174 -0.78 10.02 -16.16
C SER A 174 -1.04 11.07 -15.08
N ASN A 175 -1.29 10.61 -13.85
CA ASN A 175 -1.60 11.42 -12.70
C ASN A 175 -0.60 11.11 -11.60
N ASP A 176 0.01 12.14 -11.00
CA ASP A 176 0.86 11.97 -9.82
C ASP A 176 -0.05 11.71 -8.61
N ILE A 177 -0.30 10.42 -8.32
CA ILE A 177 -1.20 10.01 -7.23
C ILE A 177 -0.56 10.32 -5.88
N GLY A 178 -1.24 11.11 -5.06
CA GLY A 178 -0.83 11.34 -3.68
C GLY A 178 -1.35 10.27 -2.72
N VAL A 179 -0.77 10.23 -1.52
CA VAL A 179 -1.09 9.20 -0.53
C VAL A 179 -0.97 9.72 0.90
N HIS A 180 -1.86 9.24 1.76
CA HIS A 180 -1.84 9.39 3.21
C HIS A 180 -1.73 8.03 3.87
N ALA A 181 -0.69 7.83 4.66
CA ALA A 181 -0.56 6.67 5.54
C ALA A 181 -1.27 6.93 6.86
N SER A 182 -2.10 5.99 7.32
CA SER A 182 -2.65 6.03 8.67
C SER A 182 -1.54 5.84 9.73
N THR A 183 -1.76 6.39 10.92
CA THR A 183 -0.99 6.01 12.10
C THR A 183 -1.48 4.63 12.57
N PRO A 184 -0.58 3.64 12.75
CA PRO A 184 -0.96 2.31 13.20
C PRO A 184 -1.50 2.36 14.64
N SER A 185 -2.57 1.59 14.92
CA SER A 185 -3.21 1.55 16.25
C SER A 185 -2.60 0.54 17.20
N SER A 186 -1.94 -0.51 16.69
CA SER A 186 -1.44 -1.66 17.46
C SER A 186 0.08 -1.69 17.65
N TYR A 187 0.81 -0.75 17.04
CA TYR A 187 2.26 -0.63 17.15
C TYR A 187 2.74 0.79 16.84
N SER A 188 4.02 1.07 17.07
CA SER A 188 4.66 2.35 16.69
C SER A 188 5.64 2.14 15.55
N LEU A 189 5.66 3.05 14.57
CA LEU A 189 6.62 3.04 13.46
C LEU A 189 8.08 3.14 13.93
N SER A 190 8.37 3.85 15.03
CA SER A 190 9.76 4.05 15.49
C SER A 190 10.34 2.85 16.25
N THR A 191 9.49 1.89 16.61
CA THR A 191 9.84 0.69 17.38
C THR A 191 9.02 -0.52 16.91
N TRP A 192 8.73 -0.63 15.62
CA TRP A 192 7.82 -1.63 15.06
C TRP A 192 8.25 -3.07 15.34
N TRP A 193 9.55 -3.32 15.49
CA TRP A 193 10.09 -4.65 15.84
C TRP A 193 9.78 -5.10 17.27
N LYS A 194 9.24 -4.22 18.13
CA LYS A 194 8.88 -4.57 19.52
C LYS A 194 7.54 -5.30 19.64
N SER A 195 6.74 -5.37 18.58
CA SER A 195 5.46 -6.10 18.60
C SER A 195 5.35 -7.08 17.42
N SER A 196 4.64 -8.18 17.65
CA SER A 196 4.37 -9.20 16.62
C SER A 196 3.65 -8.59 15.41
N GLU A 197 2.65 -7.73 15.67
CA GLU A 197 1.87 -7.07 14.63
C GLU A 197 2.72 -6.07 13.83
N GLY A 198 3.61 -5.31 14.47
CA GLY A 198 4.53 -4.40 13.78
C GLY A 198 5.52 -5.15 12.89
N VAL A 199 6.10 -6.26 13.37
CA VAL A 199 6.98 -7.12 12.58
C VAL A 199 6.26 -7.69 11.36
N LYS A 200 5.09 -8.31 11.58
CA LYS A 200 4.29 -8.88 10.47
C LYS A 200 3.93 -7.82 9.44
N SER A 201 3.44 -6.66 9.88
CA SER A 201 3.01 -5.59 8.98
C SER A 201 4.17 -5.09 8.12
N VAL A 202 5.30 -4.73 8.74
CA VAL A 202 6.45 -4.13 8.04
C VAL A 202 7.10 -5.13 7.09
N ILE A 203 7.35 -6.37 7.53
CA ILE A 203 8.03 -7.36 6.71
C ILE A 203 7.13 -7.84 5.56
N THR A 204 5.84 -8.07 5.82
CA THR A 204 4.90 -8.48 4.76
C THR A 204 4.73 -7.37 3.73
N GLU A 205 4.67 -6.11 4.14
CA GLU A 205 4.60 -5.00 3.18
C GLU A 205 5.89 -4.77 2.42
N LEU A 206 7.06 -5.00 3.02
CA LEU A 206 8.32 -4.96 2.27
C LEU A 206 8.34 -6.03 1.17
N LEU A 207 8.00 -7.27 1.51
CA LEU A 207 7.93 -8.36 0.53
C LEU A 207 6.84 -8.12 -0.52
N GLY A 208 5.68 -7.63 -0.09
CA GLY A 208 4.57 -7.27 -0.97
C GLY A 208 4.93 -6.14 -1.94
N LEU A 209 5.70 -5.14 -1.49
CA LEU A 209 6.18 -4.05 -2.33
C LEU A 209 7.20 -4.55 -3.36
N ILE A 210 8.12 -5.43 -2.95
CA ILE A 210 9.09 -6.06 -3.87
C ILE A 210 8.33 -6.87 -4.94
N TRP A 211 7.39 -7.71 -4.52
CA TRP A 211 6.56 -8.48 -5.46
C TRP A 211 5.80 -7.56 -6.42
N ALA A 212 5.15 -6.51 -5.91
CA ALA A 212 4.40 -5.56 -6.73
C ALA A 212 5.30 -4.81 -7.74
N THR A 213 6.55 -4.51 -7.38
CA THR A 213 7.44 -3.72 -8.22
C THR A 213 8.15 -4.55 -9.28
N TYR A 214 8.51 -5.79 -8.97
CA TYR A 214 9.42 -6.59 -9.81
C TYR A 214 8.81 -7.86 -10.39
N ILE A 215 7.67 -8.32 -9.87
CA ILE A 215 7.09 -9.63 -10.23
C ILE A 215 5.68 -9.46 -10.78
N PHE A 216 4.89 -8.56 -10.21
CA PHE A 216 3.54 -8.29 -10.68
C PHE A 216 3.57 -7.67 -12.08
N ASP A 217 2.96 -8.37 -13.03
CA ASP A 217 2.74 -7.90 -14.39
C ASP A 217 1.29 -7.42 -14.52
N SER A 218 1.10 -6.12 -14.71
CA SER A 218 -0.22 -5.57 -14.98
C SER A 218 -0.60 -5.89 -16.42
N ALA A 219 -1.83 -6.38 -16.63
CA ALA A 219 -2.39 -6.52 -17.97
C ALA A 219 -2.40 -5.17 -18.72
N GLU A 220 -2.59 -5.24 -20.03
CA GLU A 220 -2.54 -4.07 -20.92
C GLU A 220 -3.61 -3.02 -20.54
N TYR A 221 -3.30 -1.73 -20.71
CA TYR A 221 -4.20 -0.65 -20.31
C TYR A 221 -5.60 -0.78 -20.93
N HIS A 222 -6.66 -0.68 -20.13
CA HIS A 222 -8.07 -0.83 -20.55
C HIS A 222 -8.41 -2.21 -21.13
N SER A 223 -7.51 -3.18 -21.05
CA SER A 223 -7.83 -4.54 -21.42
C SER A 223 -8.83 -5.13 -20.43
N PRO A 224 -9.74 -6.02 -20.88
CA PRO A 224 -10.58 -6.79 -19.97
C PRO A 224 -9.75 -7.41 -18.85
N GLU A 225 -8.57 -7.96 -19.18
CA GLU A 225 -7.63 -8.66 -18.31
C GLU A 225 -7.15 -7.83 -17.10
N GLU A 226 -7.19 -6.50 -17.14
CA GLU A 226 -6.91 -5.68 -15.94
C GLU A 226 -7.90 -5.95 -14.80
N LYS A 227 -9.12 -6.37 -15.15
CA LYS A 227 -10.20 -6.68 -14.21
C LYS A 227 -10.20 -8.14 -13.78
N TRP A 228 -9.42 -8.99 -14.44
CA TRP A 228 -9.24 -10.40 -14.16
C TRP A 228 -7.78 -10.60 -13.78
N GLY A 229 -7.44 -10.40 -12.50
CA GLY A 229 -6.10 -10.73 -12.03
C GLY A 229 -5.75 -12.14 -12.52
N MET A 230 -4.81 -12.23 -13.47
CA MET A 230 -4.57 -13.48 -14.19
C MET A 230 -4.30 -14.59 -13.18
N ILE A 231 -5.01 -15.72 -13.36
CA ILE A 231 -4.88 -16.92 -12.53
C ILE A 231 -3.50 -17.51 -12.73
#